data_AF-A0A969GGJ5-F1
#
_entry.id   AF-A0A969GGJ5-F1
#
_cell.length_a   1.000
_cell.length_b   1.000
_cell.length_c   1.000
_cell.angle_alpha   90.00
_cell.angle_beta   90.00
_cell.angle_gamma   90.00
#
_symmetry.space_group_name_H-M   'P 1'
#
loop_
_entity.id
_entity.type
_entity.pdbx_description
1 polymer ?
#
loop_
_entity_poly.entity_id
_entity_poly.type
_entity_poly.pdbx_seq_one_letter_code
_entity_poly.pdbx_strand_id
1 'polypeptide(L)'
;MIFMVTGEGVIVVDAPPTIGEKALAAIAEVTDEPITHVIYSHAHADHIGAAGIYPEDAVYIAQEETAARLAELGAGMANGSFPSASSLVVRPCPCPQKHSAII
;
A
#
# COMPACT_ATOMS: atom_id res chain seq x y z
N MET A 1 -8.63 -0.15 5.44
CA MET A 1 -8.01 1.15 5.80
C MET A 1 -7.88 1.26 7.29
N ILE A 2 -6.64 1.32 7.76
CA ILE A 2 -6.27 1.63 9.14
C ILE A 2 -5.07 2.59 9.06
N PHE A 3 -4.95 3.53 9.99
CA PHE A 3 -3.72 4.33 10.13
C PHE A 3 -3.27 4.41 11.58
N MET A 4 -1.98 4.66 11.78
CA MET A 4 -1.36 4.77 13.09
C MET A 4 -0.38 5.94 13.09
N VAL A 5 -0.51 6.80 14.11
CA VAL A 5 0.40 7.92 14.37
C VAL A 5 1.48 7.45 15.32
N THR A 6 2.74 7.71 15.00
CA THR A 6 3.89 7.15 15.74
C THR A 6 4.72 8.22 16.46
N GLY A 7 4.51 9.51 16.18
CA GLY A 7 5.33 10.62 16.67
C GLY A 7 6.46 11.00 15.71
N GLU A 8 6.82 10.10 14.78
CA GLU A 8 7.82 10.32 13.72
C GLU A 8 7.20 10.33 12.32
N GLY A 9 5.89 10.05 12.22
CA GLY A 9 5.20 9.82 10.95
C GLY A 9 3.96 8.96 11.10
N VAL A 10 3.19 8.92 10.02
CA VAL A 10 1.96 8.12 9.91
C VAL A 10 2.21 6.86 9.10
N ILE A 11 1.78 5.73 9.64
CA ILE A 11 1.72 4.45 8.95
C ILE A 11 0.28 4.23 8.49
N VAL A 12 0.06 4.02 7.20
CA VAL A 12 -1.25 3.71 6.63
C VAL A 12 -1.29 2.27 6.11
N VAL A 13 -2.45 1.62 6.25
CA VAL A 13 -2.68 0.23 5.82
C VAL A 13 -3.87 0.21 4.86
N ASP A 14 -3.60 -0.18 3.62
CA ASP A 14 -4.49 -0.18 2.45
C ASP A 14 -4.99 1.21 2.03
N ALA A 15 -5.52 1.31 0.81
CA ALA A 15 -6.05 2.50 0.16
C ALA A 15 -7.32 2.17 -0.67
N PRO A 16 -8.50 2.04 -0.03
CA PRO A 16 -9.71 1.70 -0.76
C PRO A 16 -10.15 2.86 -1.66
N PRO A 17 -10.60 2.58 -2.90
CA PRO A 17 -10.96 3.61 -3.88
C PRO A 17 -12.11 4.52 -3.41
N THR A 18 -13.00 4.01 -2.56
CA THR A 18 -14.20 4.73 -2.10
C THR A 18 -13.94 5.74 -0.98
N ILE A 19 -12.79 5.65 -0.28
CA ILE A 19 -12.52 6.45 0.92
C ILE A 19 -11.15 7.14 0.92
N GLY A 20 -10.41 7.12 -0.20
CA GLY A 20 -9.05 7.69 -0.27
C GLY A 20 -8.96 9.14 0.26
N GLU A 21 -9.72 10.06 -0.32
CA GLU A 21 -9.71 11.48 0.11
C GLU A 21 -10.17 11.65 1.56
N LYS A 22 -11.17 10.87 1.98
CA LYS A 22 -11.68 10.87 3.37
C LYS A 22 -10.62 10.38 4.35
N ALA A 23 -9.75 9.46 3.93
CA ALA A 23 -8.66 8.97 4.76
C ALA A 23 -7.60 10.05 4.98
N LEU A 24 -7.23 10.80 3.94
CA LEU A 24 -6.30 11.94 4.09
C LEU A 24 -6.88 13.02 5.02
N ALA A 25 -8.16 13.34 4.87
CA ALA A 25 -8.84 14.28 5.76
C ALA A 25 -8.85 13.78 7.22
N ALA A 26 -9.19 12.50 7.44
CA ALA A 26 -9.20 11.91 8.77
C ALA A 26 -7.80 11.84 9.42
N ILE A 27 -6.74 11.62 8.63
CA ILE A 27 -5.37 11.67 9.13
C ILE A 27 -5.02 13.10 9.56
N ALA A 28 -5.33 14.09 8.72
CA ALA A 28 -5.07 15.51 9.00
C ALA A 28 -5.85 16.06 10.21
N GLU A 29 -7.03 15.48 10.52
CA GLU A 29 -7.77 15.81 11.75
C GLU A 29 -7.08 15.30 13.02
N VAL A 30 -6.25 14.25 12.91
CA VAL A 30 -5.60 13.60 14.06
C VAL A 30 -4.15 14.05 14.24
N THR A 31 -3.42 14.31 13.16
CA THR A 31 -2.00 14.69 13.21
C THR A 31 -1.55 15.48 11.97
N ASP A 32 -0.53 16.32 12.16
CA ASP A 32 0.21 17.02 11.10
C ASP A 32 1.46 16.24 10.64
N GLU A 33 1.70 15.04 11.20
CA GLU A 33 2.82 14.19 10.83
C GLU A 33 2.73 13.70 9.37
N PRO A 34 3.86 13.64 8.63
CA PRO A 34 3.86 13.14 7.27
C PRO A 34 3.57 11.64 7.22
N ILE A 35 2.94 11.18 6.13
CA ILE A 35 2.78 9.75 5.86
C ILE A 35 4.14 9.20 5.43
N THR A 36 4.72 8.32 6.24
CA THR A 36 6.06 7.75 6.00
C THR A 36 6.02 6.33 5.46
N HIS A 37 4.98 5.56 5.80
CA HIS A 37 4.87 4.15 5.43
C HIS A 37 3.46 3.81 4.96
N VAL A 38 3.38 3.04 3.87
CA VAL A 38 2.14 2.49 3.32
C VAL A 38 2.26 0.96 3.28
N ILE A 39 1.35 0.25 3.93
CA ILE A 39 1.33 -1.21 4.00
C ILE A 39 0.17 -1.75 3.17
N TYR A 40 0.45 -2.68 2.26
CA TYR A 40 -0.57 -3.41 1.52
C TYR A 40 -0.84 -4.77 2.17
N SER A 41 -2.11 -5.02 2.49
CA SER A 41 -2.53 -6.32 3.04
C SER A 41 -2.53 -7.43 1.98
N HIS A 42 -3.03 -7.14 0.78
CA HIS A 42 -3.08 -8.05 -0.37
C HIS A 42 -3.37 -7.29 -1.68
N ALA A 43 -3.28 -7.95 -2.83
CA ALA A 43 -3.21 -7.32 -4.15
C ALA A 43 -4.55 -6.89 -4.78
N HIS A 44 -5.68 -6.97 -4.08
CA HIS A 44 -6.98 -6.66 -4.68
C HIS A 44 -7.22 -5.15 -4.81
N ALA A 45 -7.96 -4.77 -5.86
CA ALA A 45 -8.21 -3.38 -6.21
C ALA A 45 -9.01 -2.60 -5.15
N ASP A 46 -9.84 -3.29 -4.36
CA ASP A 46 -10.59 -2.71 -3.24
C ASP A 46 -9.69 -2.28 -2.07
N HIS A 47 -8.43 -2.73 -2.04
CA HIS A 47 -7.43 -2.32 -1.05
C HIS A 47 -6.36 -1.37 -1.60
N ILE A 48 -6.28 -1.13 -2.91
CA ILE A 48 -5.15 -0.40 -3.51
C ILE A 48 -5.62 0.70 -4.47
N GLY A 49 -6.91 0.72 -4.84
CA GLY A 49 -7.44 1.60 -5.88
C GLY A 49 -7.25 3.11 -5.63
N ALA A 50 -6.97 3.55 -4.39
CA ALA A 50 -6.63 4.93 -4.07
C ALA A 50 -5.16 5.15 -3.67
N ALA A 51 -4.26 4.18 -3.86
CA ALA A 51 -2.90 4.27 -3.34
C ALA A 51 -2.07 5.44 -3.94
N GLY A 52 -2.42 5.91 -5.13
CA GLY A 52 -1.78 7.07 -5.77
C GLY A 52 -2.02 8.41 -5.09
N ILE A 53 -2.88 8.49 -4.06
CA ILE A 53 -3.06 9.71 -3.25
C ILE A 53 -1.95 9.90 -2.22
N TYR A 54 -1.17 8.85 -1.96
CA TYR A 54 -0.10 8.89 -0.96
C TYR A 54 1.20 9.44 -1.54
N PRO A 55 2.05 10.03 -0.68
CA PRO A 55 3.34 10.54 -1.11
C PRO A 55 4.19 9.47 -1.81
N GLU A 56 4.79 9.82 -2.95
CA GLU A 56 5.67 8.91 -3.70
C GLU A 56 6.95 8.54 -2.93
N ASP A 57 7.37 9.39 -2.00
CA ASP A 57 8.52 9.18 -1.11
C ASP A 57 8.20 8.32 0.12
N ALA A 58 6.95 7.91 0.30
CA ALA A 58 6.59 6.96 1.34
C ALA A 58 7.20 5.57 1.07
N VAL A 59 7.51 4.86 2.15
CA VAL A 59 7.98 3.47 2.07
C VAL A 59 6.78 2.54 1.89
N TYR A 60 6.67 1.92 0.72
CA TYR A 60 5.62 0.95 0.44
C TYR A 60 6.07 -0.45 0.89
N ILE A 61 5.25 -1.15 1.66
CA ILE A 61 5.56 -2.47 2.21
C ILE A 61 4.45 -3.43 1.78
N ALA A 62 4.84 -4.57 1.21
CA ALA A 62 3.92 -5.68 0.99
C ALA A 62 4.64 -7.02 1.14
N GLN A 63 3.86 -8.08 1.29
CA GLN A 63 4.36 -9.44 1.18
C GLN A 63 4.79 -9.73 -0.27
N GLU A 64 5.76 -10.63 -0.45
CA GLU A 64 6.41 -10.90 -1.74
C GLU A 64 5.47 -11.32 -2.87
N GLU A 65 4.53 -12.23 -2.61
CA GLU A 65 3.51 -12.62 -3.59
C GLU A 65 2.58 -11.45 -3.90
N THR A 66 2.20 -10.65 -2.90
CA THR A 66 1.39 -9.44 -3.13
C THR A 66 2.12 -8.46 -4.04
N ALA A 67 3.41 -8.24 -3.82
CA ALA A 67 4.24 -7.41 -4.67
C ALA A 67 4.35 -7.97 -6.11
N ALA A 68 4.54 -9.28 -6.24
CA ALA A 68 4.59 -9.96 -7.54
C ALA A 68 3.27 -9.80 -8.31
N ARG A 69 2.13 -10.01 -7.65
CA ARG A 69 0.80 -9.80 -8.23
C ARG A 69 0.56 -8.36 -8.65
N LEU A 70 1.01 -7.40 -7.85
CA LEU A 70 0.88 -5.98 -8.20
C LEU A 70 1.78 -5.60 -9.37
N ALA A 71 2.96 -6.19 -9.49
CA ALA A 71 3.83 -6.01 -10.65
C ALA A 71 3.21 -6.60 -11.92
N GLU A 72 2.58 -7.78 -11.84
CA GLU A 72 1.83 -8.39 -12.95
C GLU A 72 0.66 -7.51 -13.40
N LEU A 73 -0.12 -6.98 -12.45
CA LEU A 73 -1.26 -6.09 -12.72
C LEU A 73 -0.81 -4.73 -13.27
N GLY A 74 0.29 -4.17 -12.75
CA GLY A 74 0.88 -2.91 -13.19
C GLY A 74 1.50 -2.98 -14.59
N ALA A 75 2.05 -4.13 -14.97
CA ALA A 75 2.57 -4.37 -16.33
C ALA A 75 1.46 -4.38 -17.42
N GLY A 76 0.18 -4.53 -17.02
CA GLY A 76 -0.97 -4.55 -17.92
C GLY A 76 -1.79 -3.25 -17.98
N MET A 77 -1.52 -2.25 -17.13
CA MET A 77 -2.33 -1.02 -17.03
C MET A 77 -1.50 0.23 -17.31
N ALA A 78 -1.77 0.88 -18.45
CA ALA A 78 -1.02 2.02 -18.98
C ALA A 78 -1.15 3.34 -18.17
N ASN A 79 -1.82 3.35 -17.01
CA ASN A 79 -2.16 4.58 -16.29
C ASN A 79 -1.82 4.48 -14.79
N GLY A 80 -0.53 4.59 -14.45
CA GLY A 80 0.08 5.22 -13.25
C GLY A 80 -0.59 5.30 -11.87
N SER A 81 -1.65 4.54 -11.55
CA SER A 81 -2.37 4.66 -10.27
C SER A 81 -1.76 3.82 -9.13
N PHE A 82 -0.71 3.05 -9.42
CA PHE A 82 0.01 2.24 -8.45
C PHE A 82 1.47 2.66 -8.41
N PRO A 83 2.07 2.83 -7.22
CA PRO A 83 3.50 3.03 -7.13
C PRO A 83 4.21 1.86 -7.81
N SER A 84 5.22 2.16 -8.63
CA SER A 84 5.95 1.12 -9.36
C SER A 84 6.49 0.08 -8.37
N ALA A 85 6.49 -1.20 -8.75
CA ALA A 85 7.01 -2.29 -7.90
C ALA A 85 8.44 -2.03 -7.35
N SER A 86 9.18 -1.11 -7.97
CA SER A 86 10.50 -0.64 -7.55
C SER A 86 10.54 0.13 -6.22
N SER A 87 9.42 0.67 -5.71
CA SER A 87 9.37 1.34 -4.40
C SER A 87 8.86 0.45 -3.27
N LEU A 88 8.48 -0.81 -3.57
CA LEU A 88 8.07 -1.76 -2.56
C LEU A 88 9.28 -2.38 -1.84
N VAL A 89 9.36 -2.18 -0.53
CA VAL A 89 10.26 -2.91 0.35
C VAL A 89 9.67 -4.30 0.59
N VAL A 90 10.07 -5.25 -0.26
CA VAL A 90 9.78 -6.68 -0.08
C VAL A 90 10.94 -7.31 0.69
N ARG A 91 10.68 -7.78 1.90
CA ARG A 91 11.65 -8.60 2.64
C ARG A 91 11.25 -10.07 2.52
N PRO A 92 12.16 -10.96 2.09
CA PRO A 92 11.84 -12.37 1.98
C PRO A 92 11.45 -12.91 3.36
N CYS A 93 10.26 -13.48 3.46
CA CYS A 93 9.85 -14.19 4.67
C CYS A 93 10.67 -15.49 4.74
N PRO A 94 11.33 -15.81 5.87
CA PRO A 94 12.13 -17.02 6.01
C PRO A 94 11.31 -18.34 6.01
N CYS A 95 9.99 -18.25 5.81
CA CYS A 95 9.06 -19.37 5.85
C CYS A 95 8.84 -19.96 4.44
N PRO A 96 8.77 -21.29 4.28
CA PRO A 96 8.42 -21.93 3.01
C PRO A 96 6.96 -21.62 2.63
N GLN A 97 6.71 -20.49 1.97
CA GLN A 97 5.40 -20.11 1.45
C GLN A 97 5.10 -20.92 0.17
N LYS A 98 4.66 -22.17 0.35
CA LYS A 98 4.01 -22.97 -0.71
C LYS A 98 2.62 -23.39 -0.24
N HIS A 99 1.73 -22.44 0.00
CA HIS A 99 0.30 -22.74 -0.08
C HIS A 99 -0.25 -21.92 -1.23
N SER A 100 -0.72 -22.62 -2.26
CA SER A 100 -1.36 -22.04 -3.44
C SER A 100 -2.41 -21.03 -3.00
N ALA A 101 -2.26 -19.77 -3.43
CA ALA A 101 -3.32 -18.80 -3.34
C ALA A 101 -4.56 -19.41 -4.03
N ILE A 102 -5.59 -19.71 -3.24
CA ILE A 102 -6.91 -20.04 -3.77
C ILE A 102 -7.51 -18.69 -4.16
N ILE A 103 -7.45 -18.41 -5.46
CA ILE A 103 -8.26 -17.39 -6.14
C ILE A 103 -9.65 -17.96 -6.42
#